data_AF-A0A7Y2RBQ4-F1
#
_entry.id   AF-A0A7Y2RBQ4-F1
#
_cell.length_a   1.000
_cell.length_b   1.000
_cell.length_c   1.000
_cell.angle_alpha   90.00
_cell.angle_beta   90.00
_cell.angle_gamma   90.00
#
_symmetry.space_group_name_H-M   'P 1'
#
loop_
_entity.id
_entity.type
_entity.pdbx_description
1 polymer ?
#
loop_
_entity_poly.entity_id
_entity_poly.type
_entity_poly.pdbx_seq_one_letter_code
_entity_poly.pdbx_strand_id
1 'polypeptide(L)'
;MSDSKFWANEDDWFDDAYGYVFLARALKAAGKALHPAEWTGTEPLTREPLSDLWFVVGGRKLLQPRSSVSGPSVAEVRRLLLIHAPEKLEEQLSTNAPRLQPLRTARDASRGSATVYGTPRMELTDQSWIDGVEVAARENERRQAALDRYAGAQKFLKEAIRDGKLKFVLLPLRGGQPFSPPMPAEWWNVKDVSNRFYKCQMDPGKPDSPHIGGDRWIFVDGGDLEKLLASISPVVGSGMPISRQIADMKIKDPSLVRGDIAKRFPGLSEREFDMHWKRAAEALPDLKKAGRPRKSLQ
;
A
#
# COMPACT_ATOMS: atom_id res chain seq x y z
N MET A 1 15.07 -11.77 -10.53
CA MET A 1 15.00 -10.53 -9.72
C MET A 1 13.89 -10.69 -8.70
N SER A 2 14.14 -10.31 -7.45
CA SER A 2 13.14 -10.30 -6.37
C SER A 2 12.19 -9.12 -6.51
N ASP A 3 11.03 -9.23 -5.86
CA ASP A 3 9.87 -8.32 -5.80
C ASP A 3 10.24 -6.86 -5.81
N SER A 4 11.00 -6.58 -4.76
CA SER A 4 11.43 -5.24 -4.43
C SER A 4 12.36 -4.68 -5.47
N LYS A 5 13.14 -5.48 -6.22
CA LYS A 5 14.09 -4.95 -7.20
C LYS A 5 13.37 -4.41 -8.44
N PHE A 6 12.37 -5.13 -8.95
CA PHE A 6 11.60 -4.66 -10.11
C PHE A 6 10.86 -3.37 -9.79
N TRP A 7 10.16 -3.31 -8.65
CA TRP A 7 9.38 -2.13 -8.30
C TRP A 7 10.19 -0.97 -7.71
N ALA A 8 11.43 -1.21 -7.23
CA ALA A 8 12.30 -0.16 -6.70
C ALA A 8 13.13 0.55 -7.76
N ASN A 9 13.29 -0.02 -8.95
CA ASN A 9 14.06 0.59 -10.02
C ASN A 9 13.20 0.81 -11.26
N GLU A 10 12.63 2.00 -11.38
CA GLU A 10 11.80 2.37 -12.53
C GLU A 10 12.60 2.49 -13.83
N ASP A 11 13.90 2.76 -13.73
CA ASP A 11 14.80 2.87 -14.89
C ASP A 11 15.01 1.52 -15.59
N ASP A 12 14.72 0.41 -14.90
CA ASP A 12 14.76 -0.94 -15.48
C ASP A 12 13.46 -1.29 -16.22
N TRP A 13 12.44 -0.42 -16.19
CA TRP A 13 11.18 -0.66 -16.88
C TRP A 13 11.29 -0.34 -18.36
N PHE A 14 10.46 -0.99 -19.16
CA PHE A 14 10.34 -0.63 -20.57
C PHE A 14 9.75 0.77 -20.70
N ASP A 15 10.26 1.50 -21.69
CA ASP A 15 9.71 2.80 -22.07
C ASP A 15 8.32 2.68 -22.68
N ASP A 16 7.52 3.71 -22.41
CA ASP A 16 6.26 3.92 -23.10
C ASP A 16 6.57 4.20 -24.58
N ALA A 17 5.86 3.52 -25.48
CA ALA A 17 6.19 3.55 -26.90
C ALA A 17 4.93 3.45 -27.77
N TYR A 18 4.93 4.18 -28.89
CA TYR A 18 3.87 4.14 -29.91
C TYR A 18 2.45 4.37 -29.36
N GLY A 19 2.31 5.20 -28.32
CA GLY A 19 1.03 5.48 -27.67
C GLY A 19 0.60 4.43 -26.65
N TYR A 20 1.43 3.43 -26.36
CA TYR A 20 1.19 2.45 -25.30
C TYR A 20 1.98 2.79 -24.04
N VAL A 21 1.35 2.55 -22.89
CA VAL A 21 1.92 2.78 -21.57
C VAL A 21 2.21 1.45 -20.90
N PHE A 22 3.41 1.30 -20.33
CA PHE A 22 3.78 0.08 -19.62
C PHE A 22 2.88 -0.13 -18.38
N LEU A 23 2.44 -1.37 -18.13
CA LEU A 23 1.43 -1.66 -17.10
C LEU A 23 1.84 -1.15 -15.70
N ALA A 24 3.14 -1.18 -15.37
CA ALA A 24 3.62 -0.68 -14.08
C ALA A 24 3.40 0.84 -13.92
N ARG A 25 3.64 1.61 -14.99
CA ARG A 25 3.38 3.06 -15.03
C ARG A 25 1.88 3.35 -15.02
N ALA A 26 1.09 2.57 -15.77
CA ALA A 26 -0.37 2.66 -15.74
C ALA A 26 -0.94 2.43 -14.34
N LEU A 27 -0.39 1.46 -13.59
CA LEU A 27 -0.79 1.18 -12.21
C LEU A 27 -0.47 2.35 -11.27
N LYS A 28 0.72 2.95 -11.39
CA LYS A 28 1.07 4.16 -10.64
C LYS A 28 0.15 5.33 -10.96
N ALA A 29 -0.18 5.53 -12.24
CA ALA A 29 -1.10 6.58 -12.67
C ALA A 29 -2.51 6.36 -12.10
N ALA A 30 -3.03 5.12 -12.15
CA ALA A 30 -4.31 4.75 -11.56
C ALA A 30 -4.33 4.96 -10.04
N GLY A 31 -3.30 4.50 -9.32
CA GLY A 31 -3.20 4.69 -7.88
C GLY A 31 -3.18 6.16 -7.49
N LYS A 32 -2.43 6.99 -8.23
CA LYS A 32 -2.40 8.46 -8.02
C LYS A 32 -3.75 9.12 -8.31
N ALA A 33 -4.49 8.65 -9.31
CA ALA A 33 -5.82 9.18 -9.62
C ALA A 33 -6.86 8.81 -8.56
N LEU A 34 -6.82 7.56 -8.05
CA LEU A 34 -7.74 7.07 -7.03
C LEU A 34 -7.45 7.63 -5.63
N HIS A 35 -6.16 7.83 -5.31
CA HIS A 35 -5.71 8.22 -3.97
C HIS A 35 -4.71 9.38 -4.03
N PRO A 36 -5.09 10.56 -4.55
CA PRO A 36 -4.14 11.64 -4.87
C PRO A 36 -3.35 12.19 -3.67
N ALA A 37 -3.91 12.11 -2.46
CA ALA A 37 -3.26 12.60 -1.24
C ALA A 37 -2.43 11.54 -0.50
N GLU A 38 -2.68 10.25 -0.75
CA GLU A 38 -2.13 9.14 0.04
C GLU A 38 -1.25 8.20 -0.78
N TRP A 39 -1.33 8.25 -2.11
CA TRP A 39 -0.52 7.43 -2.99
C TRP A 39 0.91 7.95 -3.03
N THR A 40 1.84 7.09 -2.62
CA THR A 40 3.27 7.38 -2.51
C THR A 40 4.07 6.88 -3.71
N GLY A 41 3.51 5.98 -4.51
CA GLY A 41 4.22 5.25 -5.57
C GLY A 41 5.02 4.05 -5.04
N THR A 42 5.14 3.89 -3.73
CA THR A 42 5.88 2.81 -3.06
C THR A 42 4.97 1.70 -2.56
N GLU A 43 3.66 1.79 -2.80
CA GLU A 43 2.66 0.79 -2.42
C GLU A 43 3.05 -0.64 -2.83
N PRO A 44 3.58 -0.93 -4.05
CA PRO A 44 4.01 -2.27 -4.44
C PRO A 44 5.20 -2.81 -3.63
N LEU A 45 5.96 -1.93 -2.96
CA LEU A 45 7.11 -2.26 -2.10
C LEU A 45 6.70 -2.45 -0.63
N THR A 46 5.42 -2.27 -0.31
CA THR A 46 4.92 -2.38 1.05
C THR A 46 5.08 -3.82 1.52
N ARG A 47 5.78 -4.00 2.65
CA ARG A 47 5.89 -5.32 3.29
C ARG A 47 4.54 -5.77 3.83
N GLU A 48 4.33 -7.07 3.86
CA GLU A 48 3.15 -7.64 4.50
C GLU A 48 3.09 -7.26 6.00
N PRO A 49 1.88 -7.10 6.56
CA PRO A 49 1.70 -6.97 7.98
C PRO A 49 2.23 -8.20 8.73
N LEU A 50 2.79 -7.97 9.93
CA LEU A 50 3.27 -9.05 10.81
C LEU A 50 2.08 -9.81 11.42
N SER A 51 1.51 -10.74 10.67
CA SER A 51 0.28 -11.46 11.03
C SER A 51 0.47 -12.47 12.16
N ASP A 52 1.68 -13.02 12.33
CA ASP A 52 2.02 -14.00 13.36
C ASP A 52 2.19 -13.41 14.77
N LEU A 53 2.09 -12.08 14.93
CA LEU A 53 2.11 -11.46 16.26
C LEU A 53 0.83 -11.72 17.05
N TRP A 54 -0.30 -11.96 16.37
CA TRP A 54 -1.58 -12.18 17.03
C TRP A 54 -2.18 -13.51 16.64
N PHE A 55 -2.95 -14.11 17.54
CA PHE A 55 -3.87 -15.19 17.23
C PHE A 55 -5.29 -14.69 17.32
N VAL A 56 -6.15 -15.18 16.43
CA VAL A 56 -7.57 -14.81 16.39
C VAL A 56 -8.39 -15.94 16.99
N VAL A 57 -9.01 -15.69 18.15
CA VAL A 57 -9.90 -16.65 18.82
C VAL A 57 -11.25 -15.96 19.02
N GLY A 58 -12.30 -16.54 18.43
CA GLY A 58 -13.67 -15.98 18.52
C GLY A 58 -13.78 -14.53 18.04
N GLY A 59 -12.98 -14.15 17.02
CA GLY A 59 -12.94 -12.78 16.49
C GLY A 59 -12.12 -11.77 17.29
N ARG A 60 -11.52 -12.18 18.42
CA ARG A 60 -10.62 -11.32 19.21
C ARG A 60 -9.16 -11.60 18.85
N LYS A 61 -8.38 -10.53 18.66
CA LYS A 61 -6.92 -10.60 18.48
C LYS A 61 -6.25 -10.63 19.84
N LEU A 62 -5.50 -11.69 20.11
CA LEU A 62 -4.71 -11.84 21.33
C LEU A 62 -3.23 -11.91 20.95
N LEU A 63 -2.37 -11.24 21.72
CA LEU A 63 -0.93 -11.22 21.48
C LEU A 63 -0.33 -12.61 21.74
N GLN A 64 0.42 -13.12 20.78
CA GLN A 64 1.18 -14.35 20.95
C GLN A 64 2.37 -14.14 21.89
N PRO A 65 2.71 -15.13 22.73
CA PRO A 65 3.98 -15.13 23.44
C PRO A 65 5.13 -15.03 22.45
N ARG A 66 6.19 -14.28 22.80
CA ARG A 66 7.38 -14.08 21.95
C ARG A 66 7.98 -15.39 21.45
N SER A 67 7.96 -16.45 22.27
CA SER A 67 8.45 -17.79 21.94
C SER A 67 7.67 -18.49 20.82
N SER A 68 6.44 -18.06 20.55
CA SER A 68 5.55 -18.61 19.53
C SER A 68 5.58 -17.81 18.22
N VAL A 69 6.22 -16.63 18.23
CA VAL A 69 6.39 -15.77 17.05
C VAL A 69 7.62 -16.18 16.26
N SER A 70 7.56 -16.07 14.93
CA SER A 70 8.70 -16.42 14.08
C SER A 70 9.91 -15.50 14.32
N GLY A 71 11.11 -16.06 14.20
CA GLY A 71 12.36 -15.29 14.33
C GLY A 71 12.44 -14.04 13.43
N PRO A 72 12.02 -14.11 12.14
CA PRO A 72 11.95 -12.93 11.27
C PRO A 72 11.01 -11.84 11.79
N SER A 73 9.83 -12.19 12.31
CA SER A 73 8.90 -11.22 12.89
C SER A 73 9.46 -10.59 14.16
N VAL A 74 10.12 -11.36 15.03
CA VAL A 74 10.82 -10.81 16.21
C VAL A 74 11.91 -9.82 15.79
N ALA A 75 12.70 -10.15 14.75
CA ALA A 75 13.72 -9.26 14.23
C ALA A 75 13.13 -7.98 13.60
N GLU A 76 11.99 -8.09 12.93
CA GLU A 76 11.30 -6.91 12.38
C GLU A 76 10.68 -6.03 13.48
N VAL A 77 10.09 -6.62 14.52
CA VAL A 77 9.63 -5.87 15.70
C VAL A 77 10.78 -5.09 16.34
N ARG A 78 11.93 -5.75 16.54
CA ARG A 78 13.15 -5.09 17.03
C ARG A 78 13.57 -3.94 16.11
N ARG A 79 13.56 -4.14 14.79
CA ARG A 79 13.90 -3.09 13.81
C ARG A 79 12.94 -1.91 13.89
N LEU A 80 11.64 -2.17 13.99
CA LEU A 80 10.61 -1.12 14.10
C LEU A 80 10.76 -0.34 15.40
N LEU A 81 11.02 -1.03 16.51
CA LEU A 81 11.27 -0.39 17.80
C LEU A 81 12.51 0.53 17.72
N LEU A 82 13.61 0.04 17.14
CA LEU A 82 14.83 0.84 16.92
C LEU A 82 14.59 2.10 16.08
N ILE A 83 13.70 2.03 15.07
CA ILE A 83 13.42 3.16 14.18
C ILE A 83 12.49 4.20 14.84
N HIS A 84 11.47 3.74 15.58
CA HIS A 84 10.37 4.60 16.02
C HIS A 84 10.40 4.97 17.51
N ALA A 85 11.05 4.17 18.35
CA ALA A 85 11.18 4.40 19.79
C ALA A 85 12.46 3.71 20.33
N PRO A 86 13.66 4.14 19.86
CA PRO A 86 14.93 3.53 20.26
C PRO A 86 15.17 3.60 21.77
N GLU A 87 14.61 4.59 22.46
CA GLU A 87 14.69 4.73 23.92
C GLU A 87 13.97 3.61 24.69
N LYS A 88 13.06 2.89 24.03
CA LYS A 88 12.32 1.75 24.60
C LYS A 88 12.98 0.40 24.28
N LEU A 89 14.08 0.41 23.53
CA LEU A 89 14.82 -0.79 23.17
C LEU A 89 15.74 -1.20 24.32
N GLU A 90 15.31 -2.20 25.08
CA GLU A 90 16.12 -2.86 26.08
C GLU A 90 16.33 -4.31 25.70
N GLU A 91 17.57 -4.76 25.84
CA GLU A 91 17.97 -6.11 25.51
C GLU A 91 18.64 -6.76 26.71
N GLN A 92 18.33 -8.03 26.91
CA GLN A 92 18.88 -8.86 27.97
C GLN A 92 19.53 -10.10 27.38
N LEU A 93 20.48 -10.68 28.11
CA LEU A 93 21.03 -11.98 27.78
C LEU A 93 19.92 -13.04 27.90
N SER A 94 19.77 -13.87 26.87
CA SER A 94 18.83 -14.97 26.86
C SER A 94 19.02 -15.84 28.10
N THR A 95 17.98 -15.95 28.92
CA THR A 95 17.96 -16.81 30.12
C THR A 95 17.95 -18.31 29.77
N ASN A 96 17.65 -18.63 28.50
CA ASN A 96 17.74 -19.98 27.94
C ASN A 96 19.10 -20.28 27.31
N ALA A 97 20.10 -19.39 27.45
CA ALA A 97 21.46 -19.72 27.08
C ALA A 97 21.89 -20.98 27.85
N PRO A 98 22.34 -22.04 27.18
CA PRO A 98 22.77 -23.25 27.86
C PRO A 98 23.86 -22.85 28.85
N ARG A 99 23.59 -23.08 30.15
CA ARG A 99 24.62 -22.94 31.19
C ARG A 99 25.82 -23.73 30.71
N LEU A 100 26.99 -23.07 30.63
CA LEU A 100 28.25 -23.74 30.35
C LEU A 100 28.35 -24.92 31.34
N GLN A 101 28.17 -26.14 30.85
CA GLN A 101 28.39 -27.30 31.69
C GLN A 101 29.87 -27.30 32.07
N PRO A 102 30.23 -27.62 33.34
CA PRO A 102 31.62 -27.79 33.71
C PRO A 102 32.28 -28.75 32.73
N LEU A 103 33.56 -28.48 32.39
CA LEU A 103 34.35 -29.30 31.46
C LEU A 103 34.17 -30.78 31.84
N ARG A 104 33.43 -31.51 31.01
CA ARG A 104 33.19 -32.93 31.20
C ARG A 104 34.54 -33.65 31.18
N THR A 105 34.72 -34.59 32.09
CA THR A 105 35.89 -35.48 32.04
C THR A 105 35.84 -36.29 30.75
N ALA A 106 36.99 -36.77 30.25
CA ALA A 106 37.07 -37.58 29.02
C ALA A 106 36.12 -38.80 29.01
N ARG A 107 35.67 -39.24 30.19
CA ARG A 107 34.73 -40.35 30.37
C ARG A 107 33.29 -40.04 29.94
N ASP A 108 32.87 -38.77 29.95
CA ASP A 108 31.50 -38.35 29.63
C ASP A 108 31.29 -37.96 28.15
N ALA A 109 32.38 -37.92 27.37
CA ALA A 109 32.36 -37.60 25.94
C ALA A 109 31.81 -38.74 25.07
N SER A 110 31.75 -39.97 25.61
CA SER A 110 31.30 -41.17 24.88
C SER A 110 29.79 -41.37 24.86
N ARG A 111 29.03 -40.62 25.66
CA ARG A 111 27.55 -40.61 25.60
C ARG A 111 27.13 -39.46 24.69
N GLY A 112 26.90 -39.78 23.41
CA GLY A 112 26.61 -38.85 22.30
C GLY A 112 25.38 -37.96 22.48
N SER A 113 25.45 -37.03 23.42
CA SER A 113 24.55 -35.89 23.52
C SER A 113 25.27 -34.72 22.91
N ALA A 114 24.78 -34.26 21.75
CA ALA A 114 25.27 -33.07 21.07
C ALA A 114 25.29 -31.90 22.07
N THR A 115 26.48 -31.47 22.48
CA THR A 115 26.66 -30.29 23.30
C THR A 115 26.21 -29.07 22.49
N VAL A 116 25.01 -28.58 22.80
CA VAL A 116 24.50 -27.31 22.30
C VAL A 116 25.33 -26.20 22.95
N TYR A 117 26.44 -25.81 22.33
CA TYR A 117 27.09 -24.53 22.62
C TYR A 117 26.21 -23.42 22.06
N GLY A 118 25.19 -23.04 22.81
CA GLY A 118 24.40 -21.85 22.50
C GLY A 118 25.21 -20.62 22.90
N THR A 119 25.67 -19.84 21.92
CA THR A 119 26.18 -18.50 22.17
C THR A 119 25.09 -17.69 22.88
N PRO A 120 25.39 -16.99 23.99
CA PRO A 120 24.42 -16.10 24.62
C PRO A 120 23.91 -15.11 23.57
N ARG A 121 22.59 -15.11 23.35
CA ARG A 121 21.94 -14.18 22.42
C ARG A 121 21.35 -13.02 23.22
N MET A 122 21.56 -11.80 22.73
CA MET A 122 20.81 -10.65 23.19
C MET A 122 19.38 -10.77 22.67
N GLU A 123 18.44 -10.57 23.57
CA GLU A 123 17.02 -10.78 23.38
C GLU A 123 16.25 -9.57 23.92
N LEU A 124 15.19 -9.15 23.24
CA LEU A 124 14.30 -8.10 23.75
C LEU A 124 13.78 -8.48 25.15
N THR A 125 13.75 -7.52 26.07
CA THR A 125 13.03 -7.67 27.33
C THR A 125 11.53 -7.84 27.06
N ASP A 126 10.77 -8.38 28.03
CA ASP A 126 9.32 -8.53 27.86
C ASP A 126 8.63 -7.17 27.69
N GLN A 127 9.13 -6.13 28.36
CA GLN A 127 8.63 -4.76 28.22
C GLN A 127 8.92 -4.20 26.82
N SER A 128 10.16 -4.29 26.35
CA SER A 128 10.51 -3.86 24.98
C SER A 128 9.78 -4.67 23.92
N TRP A 129 9.46 -5.94 24.18
CA TRP A 129 8.60 -6.73 23.31
C TRP A 129 7.18 -6.14 23.22
N ILE A 130 6.55 -5.83 24.36
CA ILE A 130 5.21 -5.22 24.40
C ILE A 130 5.20 -3.87 23.67
N ASP A 131 6.17 -3.01 23.97
CA ASP A 131 6.33 -1.71 23.31
C ASP A 131 6.58 -1.87 21.80
N GLY A 132 7.41 -2.84 21.41
CA GLY A 132 7.67 -3.17 20.00
C GLY A 132 6.44 -3.67 19.26
N VAL A 133 5.60 -4.48 19.92
CA VAL A 133 4.33 -4.96 19.35
C VAL A 133 3.35 -3.80 19.13
N GLU A 134 3.30 -2.82 20.04
CA GLU A 134 2.46 -1.63 19.86
C GLU A 134 2.92 -0.78 18.67
N VAL A 135 4.24 -0.60 18.51
CA VAL A 135 4.80 0.05 17.31
C VAL A 135 4.46 -0.76 16.05
N ALA A 136 4.62 -2.09 16.10
CA ALA A 136 4.30 -2.97 14.99
C ALA A 136 2.81 -2.96 14.62
N ALA A 137 1.90 -2.81 15.58
CA ALA A 137 0.48 -2.69 15.33
C ALA A 137 0.16 -1.43 14.48
N ARG A 138 0.70 -0.28 14.87
CA ARG A 138 0.53 0.99 14.13
C ARG A 138 1.15 0.92 12.73
N GLU A 139 2.33 0.32 12.63
CA GLU A 139 2.98 0.11 11.33
C GLU A 139 2.19 -0.87 10.45
N ASN A 140 1.59 -1.92 11.02
CA ASN A 140 0.74 -2.85 10.29
C ASN A 140 -0.53 -2.16 9.75
N GLU A 141 -1.15 -1.26 10.50
CA GLU A 141 -2.27 -0.44 9.99
C GLU A 141 -1.84 0.40 8.79
N ARG A 142 -0.67 1.05 8.88
CA ARG A 142 -0.10 1.82 7.75
C ARG A 142 0.17 0.94 6.53
N ARG A 143 0.77 -0.23 6.74
CA ARG A 143 1.05 -1.21 5.67
C ARG A 143 -0.23 -1.72 5.03
N GLN A 144 -1.23 -2.08 5.85
CA GLN A 144 -2.52 -2.56 5.36
C GLN A 144 -3.20 -1.50 4.50
N ALA A 145 -3.24 -0.24 4.95
CA ALA A 145 -3.83 0.84 4.16
C ALA A 145 -3.11 1.03 2.80
N ALA A 146 -1.78 0.91 2.76
CA ALA A 146 -1.03 0.98 1.50
C ALA A 146 -1.31 -0.22 0.58
N LEU A 147 -1.41 -1.43 1.13
CA LEU A 147 -1.79 -2.63 0.38
C LEU A 147 -3.23 -2.56 -0.13
N ASP A 148 -4.15 -2.00 0.65
CA ASP A 148 -5.54 -1.80 0.23
C ASP A 148 -5.63 -0.82 -0.95
N ARG A 149 -4.88 0.29 -0.91
CA ARG A 149 -4.75 1.21 -2.06
C ARG A 149 -4.16 0.51 -3.28
N TYR A 150 -3.11 -0.29 -3.08
CA TYR A 150 -2.48 -1.06 -4.15
C TYR A 150 -3.48 -2.01 -4.83
N ALA A 151 -4.19 -2.81 -4.03
CA ALA A 151 -5.21 -3.74 -4.48
C ALA A 151 -6.37 -3.01 -5.17
N GLY A 152 -6.75 -1.83 -4.66
CA GLY A 152 -7.75 -0.95 -5.29
C GLY A 152 -7.35 -0.54 -6.70
N ALA A 153 -6.10 -0.08 -6.89
CA ALA A 153 -5.58 0.32 -8.20
C ALA A 153 -5.48 -0.86 -9.18
N GLN A 154 -5.04 -2.04 -8.71
CA GLN A 154 -5.00 -3.26 -9.52
C GLN A 154 -6.40 -3.68 -9.97
N LYS A 155 -7.36 -3.67 -9.04
CA LYS A 155 -8.75 -4.01 -9.31
C LYS A 155 -9.37 -3.04 -10.32
N PHE A 156 -9.10 -1.74 -10.16
CA PHE A 156 -9.58 -0.72 -11.08
C PHE A 156 -9.12 -0.96 -12.52
N LEU A 157 -7.82 -1.19 -12.73
CA LEU A 157 -7.29 -1.49 -14.06
C LEU A 157 -7.81 -2.82 -14.60
N LYS A 158 -7.89 -3.86 -13.77
CA LYS A 158 -8.47 -5.16 -14.15
C LYS A 158 -9.89 -4.99 -14.68
N GLU A 159 -10.74 -4.27 -13.97
CA GLU A 159 -12.14 -4.05 -14.34
C GLU A 159 -12.23 -3.25 -15.64
N ALA A 160 -11.43 -2.19 -15.80
CA ALA A 160 -11.39 -1.42 -17.03
C ALA A 160 -10.97 -2.25 -18.25
N ILE A 161 -9.96 -3.13 -18.10
CA ILE A 161 -9.52 -4.01 -19.18
C ILE A 161 -10.56 -5.08 -19.49
N ARG A 162 -11.08 -5.75 -18.45
CA ARG A 162 -12.12 -6.78 -18.59
C ARG A 162 -13.37 -6.24 -19.28
N ASP A 163 -13.79 -5.03 -18.94
CA ASP A 163 -14.97 -4.39 -19.50
C ASP A 163 -14.71 -3.77 -20.90
N GLY A 164 -13.49 -3.92 -21.44
CA GLY A 164 -13.10 -3.41 -22.76
C GLY A 164 -12.89 -1.88 -22.82
N LYS A 165 -12.89 -1.19 -21.68
CA LYS A 165 -12.65 0.26 -21.57
C LYS A 165 -11.18 0.62 -21.72
N LEU A 166 -10.30 -0.32 -21.42
CA LEU A 166 -8.85 -0.16 -21.55
C LEU A 166 -8.28 -1.32 -22.36
N LYS A 167 -7.79 -1.04 -23.57
CA LYS A 167 -7.13 -2.06 -24.38
C LYS A 167 -5.74 -2.36 -23.83
N PHE A 168 -5.30 -3.60 -24.02
CA PHE A 168 -3.94 -4.01 -23.72
C PHE A 168 -3.30 -4.76 -24.88
N VAL A 169 -1.98 -4.64 -24.99
CA VAL A 169 -1.13 -5.28 -25.99
C VAL A 169 0.06 -5.93 -25.28
N LEU A 170 0.74 -6.83 -25.99
CA LEU A 170 1.89 -7.56 -25.47
C LEU A 170 3.14 -7.25 -26.28
N LEU A 171 4.25 -7.01 -25.59
CA LEU A 171 5.57 -6.84 -26.17
C LEU A 171 6.45 -8.06 -25.83
N PRO A 172 7.00 -8.79 -26.82
CA PRO A 172 7.90 -9.92 -26.56
C PRO A 172 9.15 -9.53 -25.77
N LEU A 173 9.64 -10.43 -24.91
CA LEU A 173 10.90 -10.23 -24.17
C LEU A 173 12.12 -10.06 -25.08
N ARG A 174 12.11 -10.70 -26.26
CA ARG A 174 13.18 -10.60 -27.25
C ARG A 174 12.92 -9.38 -28.12
N GLY A 175 13.86 -8.44 -28.13
CA GLY A 175 13.76 -7.19 -28.87
C GLY A 175 13.59 -7.39 -30.39
N GLY A 176 13.10 -6.35 -31.06
CA GLY A 176 12.94 -6.29 -32.52
C GLY A 176 11.59 -6.82 -33.04
N GLN A 177 10.73 -7.35 -32.18
CA GLN A 177 9.36 -7.72 -32.56
C GLN A 177 8.39 -6.57 -32.26
N PRO A 178 7.38 -6.32 -33.14
CA PRO A 178 6.37 -5.31 -32.88
C PRO A 178 5.47 -5.72 -31.71
N PHE A 179 4.73 -4.75 -31.19
CA PHE A 179 3.59 -5.02 -30.31
C PHE A 179 2.62 -6.00 -30.97
N SER A 180 2.01 -6.85 -30.15
CA SER A 180 0.88 -7.65 -30.61
C SER A 180 -0.30 -6.76 -31.01
N PRO A 181 -1.25 -7.27 -31.79
CA PRO A 181 -2.59 -6.69 -31.86
C PRO A 181 -3.21 -6.56 -30.45
N PRO A 182 -4.27 -5.75 -30.28
CA PRO A 182 -5.04 -5.72 -29.03
C PRO A 182 -5.48 -7.13 -28.62
N MET A 183 -5.22 -7.47 -27.37
CA MET A 183 -5.52 -8.80 -26.83
C MET A 183 -6.96 -8.88 -26.29
N PRO A 184 -7.54 -10.09 -26.21
CA PRO A 184 -8.91 -10.27 -25.74
C PRO A 184 -9.09 -9.83 -24.27
N ALA A 185 -10.10 -9.00 -24.00
CA ALA A 185 -10.45 -8.55 -22.65
C ALA A 185 -10.79 -9.70 -21.70
N GLU A 186 -11.37 -10.78 -22.22
CA GLU A 186 -11.72 -12.00 -21.47
C GLU A 186 -10.53 -12.65 -20.78
N TRP A 187 -9.31 -12.41 -21.26
CA TRP A 187 -8.11 -12.89 -20.58
C TRP A 187 -8.02 -12.30 -19.17
N TRP A 188 -8.63 -11.16 -18.87
CA TRP A 188 -8.68 -10.56 -17.52
C TRP A 188 -9.82 -11.08 -16.64
N ASN A 189 -10.64 -11.99 -17.14
CA ASN A 189 -11.71 -12.66 -16.38
C ASN A 189 -11.18 -13.82 -15.52
N VAL A 190 -10.14 -13.54 -14.72
CA VAL A 190 -9.57 -14.48 -13.75
C VAL A 190 -9.86 -14.01 -12.34
N LYS A 191 -9.91 -14.92 -11.38
CA LYS A 191 -10.18 -14.58 -9.97
C LYS A 191 -9.10 -13.64 -9.42
N ASP A 192 -7.83 -14.01 -9.61
CA ASP A 192 -6.67 -13.27 -9.12
C ASP A 192 -5.80 -12.79 -10.30
N VAL A 193 -5.46 -11.50 -10.29
CA VAL A 193 -4.60 -10.84 -11.30
C VAL A 193 -3.29 -10.36 -10.72
N SER A 194 -3.03 -10.59 -9.44
CA SER A 194 -1.85 -10.10 -8.72
C SER A 194 -0.56 -10.54 -9.43
N ASN A 195 -0.54 -11.76 -9.97
CA ASN A 195 0.58 -12.33 -10.72
C ASN A 195 0.95 -11.53 -11.99
N ARG A 196 -0.04 -10.89 -12.62
CA ARG A 196 0.19 -10.06 -13.81
C ARG A 196 0.85 -8.75 -13.43
N PHE A 197 0.46 -8.17 -12.31
CA PHE A 197 1.07 -6.94 -11.80
C PHE A 197 2.42 -7.21 -11.12
N TYR A 198 2.68 -8.42 -10.64
CA TYR A 198 3.94 -8.78 -9.98
C TYR A 198 5.18 -8.44 -10.83
N LYS A 199 5.13 -8.72 -12.14
CA LYS A 199 6.18 -8.37 -13.12
C LYS A 199 5.66 -7.67 -14.37
N CYS A 200 4.37 -7.33 -14.45
CA CYS A 200 3.78 -6.78 -15.67
C CYS A 200 3.97 -7.69 -16.89
N GLN A 201 3.84 -9.00 -16.69
CA GLN A 201 4.06 -10.03 -17.72
C GLN A 201 2.87 -10.97 -17.87
N MET A 202 2.75 -11.56 -19.07
CA MET A 202 1.75 -12.55 -19.41
C MET A 202 2.28 -13.54 -20.46
N ASP A 203 1.90 -14.81 -20.34
CA ASP A 203 2.09 -15.81 -21.38
C ASP A 203 0.81 -15.90 -22.25
N PRO A 204 0.86 -15.52 -23.53
CA PRO A 204 -0.31 -15.63 -24.42
C PRO A 204 -0.73 -17.08 -24.70
N GLY A 205 0.13 -18.08 -24.49
CA GLY A 205 -0.21 -19.48 -24.62
C GLY A 205 -1.02 -20.03 -23.45
N LYS A 206 -0.95 -19.37 -22.28
CA LYS A 206 -1.67 -19.71 -21.06
C LYS A 206 -2.09 -18.44 -20.31
N PRO A 207 -2.97 -17.61 -20.90
CA PRO A 207 -3.26 -16.27 -20.40
C PRO A 207 -3.97 -16.28 -19.04
N ASP A 208 -4.69 -17.34 -18.71
CA ASP A 208 -5.43 -17.58 -17.47
C ASP A 208 -4.60 -18.28 -16.38
N SER A 209 -3.33 -18.57 -16.67
CA SER A 209 -2.43 -19.26 -15.75
C SER A 209 -2.24 -18.48 -14.42
N PRO A 210 -2.30 -19.18 -13.27
CA PRO A 210 -1.97 -18.58 -11.98
C PRO A 210 -0.46 -18.48 -11.75
N HIS A 211 0.38 -18.79 -12.73
CA HIS A 211 1.83 -18.71 -12.58
C HIS A 211 2.30 -17.26 -12.67
N ILE A 212 3.32 -16.94 -11.89
CA ILE A 212 3.96 -15.63 -11.89
C ILE A 212 4.92 -15.53 -13.08
N GLY A 213 4.81 -14.42 -13.82
CA GLY A 213 5.66 -14.11 -14.97
C GLY A 213 5.04 -14.53 -16.30
N GLY A 214 5.79 -14.33 -17.38
CA GLY A 214 5.36 -14.69 -18.72
C GLY A 214 6.38 -14.26 -19.76
N ASP A 215 6.16 -14.70 -20.99
CA ASP A 215 7.11 -14.48 -22.08
C ASP A 215 6.98 -13.10 -22.75
N ARG A 216 5.98 -12.30 -22.33
CA ARG A 216 5.70 -10.98 -22.88
C ARG A 216 5.33 -9.98 -21.79
N TRP A 217 5.73 -8.74 -22.00
CA TRP A 217 5.37 -7.58 -21.19
C TRP A 217 4.00 -7.06 -21.56
N ILE A 218 3.28 -6.56 -20.57
CA ILE A 218 1.94 -6.00 -20.74
C ILE A 218 2.04 -4.49 -20.85
N PHE A 219 1.40 -3.95 -21.89
CA PHE A 219 1.18 -2.53 -22.08
C PHE A 219 -0.30 -2.26 -22.27
N VAL A 220 -0.74 -1.05 -21.95
CA VAL A 220 -2.11 -0.58 -22.15
C VAL A 220 -2.14 0.58 -23.14
N ASP A 221 -3.26 0.76 -23.81
CA ASP A 221 -3.46 1.91 -24.70
C ASP A 221 -3.47 3.21 -23.89
N GLY A 222 -2.59 4.16 -24.23
CA GLY A 222 -2.41 5.41 -23.50
C GLY A 222 -3.63 6.33 -23.63
N GLY A 223 -4.28 6.38 -24.79
CA GLY A 223 -5.46 7.21 -25.01
C GLY A 223 -6.67 6.71 -24.24
N ASP A 224 -6.87 5.39 -24.19
CA ASP A 224 -7.90 4.77 -23.37
C ASP A 224 -7.60 4.95 -21.87
N LEU A 225 -6.32 4.86 -21.46
CA LEU A 225 -5.90 5.13 -20.08
C LEU A 225 -6.18 6.59 -19.67
N GLU A 226 -5.81 7.56 -20.50
CA GLU A 226 -6.07 8.98 -20.21
C GLU A 226 -7.56 9.28 -20.03
N LYS A 227 -8.41 8.78 -20.92
CA LYS A 227 -9.87 8.89 -20.79
C LYS A 227 -10.38 8.25 -19.51
N LEU A 228 -9.84 7.09 -19.17
CA LEU A 228 -10.19 6.35 -17.96
C LEU A 228 -9.83 7.17 -16.71
N LEU A 229 -8.61 7.68 -16.61
CA LEU A 229 -8.16 8.48 -15.46
C LEU A 229 -8.90 9.82 -15.34
N ALA A 230 -9.22 10.44 -16.48
CA ALA A 230 -10.04 11.65 -16.51
C ALA A 230 -11.46 11.41 -15.98
N SER A 231 -12.01 10.21 -16.16
CA SER A 231 -13.34 9.86 -15.65
C SER A 231 -13.41 9.65 -14.12
N ILE A 232 -12.27 9.31 -13.50
CA ILE A 232 -12.14 9.17 -12.03
C ILE A 232 -11.94 10.54 -11.38
N SER A 233 -11.26 11.43 -12.12
CA SER A 233 -11.00 12.76 -11.63
C SER A 233 -12.33 13.48 -11.45
N PRO A 234 -12.70 13.91 -10.23
CA PRO A 234 -13.79 14.85 -10.10
C PRO A 234 -13.41 16.05 -10.98
N VAL A 235 -14.28 16.43 -11.90
CA VAL A 235 -14.13 17.66 -12.68
C VAL A 235 -14.22 18.84 -11.72
N VAL A 236 -13.12 19.15 -11.01
CA VAL A 236 -12.77 20.45 -10.44
C VAL A 236 -11.25 20.48 -10.31
N GLY A 237 -10.60 21.30 -11.13
CA GLY A 237 -9.14 21.37 -11.23
C GLY A 237 -8.41 21.68 -9.92
N SER A 238 -7.13 21.30 -9.92
CA SER A 238 -6.14 21.36 -8.85
C SER A 238 -6.27 20.22 -7.82
N GLY A 239 -5.23 19.40 -7.69
CA GLY A 239 -5.06 18.31 -6.70
C GLY A 239 -4.95 18.82 -5.26
N MET A 240 -5.80 19.78 -4.91
CA MET A 240 -5.89 20.44 -3.64
C MET A 240 -6.99 19.75 -2.82
N PRO A 241 -6.79 19.46 -1.52
CA PRO A 241 -7.82 18.88 -0.67
C PRO A 241 -9.11 19.70 -0.73
N ILE A 242 -10.28 19.04 -0.75
CA ILE A 242 -11.60 19.70 -0.87
C ILE A 242 -11.79 20.78 0.20
N SER A 243 -11.33 20.56 1.44
CA SER A 243 -11.37 21.57 2.51
C SER A 243 -10.58 22.84 2.16
N ARG A 244 -9.47 22.70 1.44
CA ARG A 244 -8.64 23.82 1.00
C ARG A 244 -9.24 24.48 -0.26
N GLN A 245 -9.90 23.72 -1.13
CA GLN A 245 -10.69 24.31 -2.22
C GLN A 245 -11.86 25.15 -1.69
N ILE A 246 -12.56 24.68 -0.66
CA ILE A 246 -13.62 25.43 0.04
C ILE A 246 -13.07 26.75 0.62
N ALA A 247 -11.91 26.67 1.28
CA ALA A 247 -11.22 27.83 1.84
C ALA A 247 -10.83 28.84 0.76
N ASP A 248 -10.19 28.39 -0.31
CA ASP A 248 -9.75 29.24 -1.42
C ASP A 248 -10.91 29.91 -2.15
N MET A 249 -12.03 29.21 -2.35
CA MET A 249 -13.24 29.81 -2.93
C MET A 249 -13.79 30.93 -2.05
N LYS A 250 -13.78 30.76 -0.73
CA LYS A 250 -14.25 31.78 0.20
C LYS A 250 -13.29 32.97 0.28
N ILE A 251 -11.98 32.75 0.14
CA ILE A 251 -10.98 33.82 0.07
C ILE A 251 -11.18 34.63 -1.22
N LYS A 252 -11.39 33.96 -2.35
CA LYS A 252 -11.56 34.60 -3.67
C LYS A 252 -12.88 35.35 -3.78
N ASP A 253 -13.94 34.80 -3.20
CA ASP A 253 -15.24 35.46 -3.14
C ASP A 253 -15.87 35.27 -1.74
N PRO A 254 -15.65 36.24 -0.83
CA PRO A 254 -16.20 36.20 0.52
C PRO A 254 -17.74 36.19 0.57
N SER A 255 -18.43 36.56 -0.51
CA SER A 255 -19.89 36.62 -0.57
C SER A 255 -20.55 35.25 -0.81
N LEU A 256 -19.79 34.26 -1.31
CA LEU A 256 -20.29 32.90 -1.58
C LEU A 256 -20.89 32.25 -0.33
N VAL A 257 -22.16 31.86 -0.41
CA VAL A 257 -22.84 31.15 0.67
C VAL A 257 -22.53 29.65 0.62
N ARG A 258 -22.58 29.00 1.79
CA ARG A 258 -22.28 27.56 1.95
C ARG A 258 -23.02 26.68 0.96
N GLY A 259 -24.30 26.97 0.71
CA GLY A 259 -25.13 26.22 -0.23
C GLY A 259 -24.64 26.30 -1.67
N ASP A 260 -24.12 27.45 -2.10
CA ASP A 260 -23.60 27.60 -3.46
C ASP A 260 -22.22 26.96 -3.62
N ILE A 261 -21.43 26.94 -2.55
CA ILE A 261 -20.18 26.19 -2.48
C ILE A 261 -20.48 24.67 -2.57
N ALA A 262 -21.49 24.18 -1.85
CA ALA A 262 -21.87 22.77 -1.89
C ALA A 262 -22.27 22.30 -3.32
N LYS A 263 -22.99 23.14 -4.07
CA LYS A 263 -23.35 22.86 -5.48
C LYS A 263 -22.15 22.66 -6.40
N ARG A 264 -20.96 23.18 -6.04
CA ARG A 264 -19.72 23.01 -6.81
C ARG A 264 -19.09 21.62 -6.61
N PHE A 265 -19.59 20.83 -5.66
CA PHE A 265 -19.12 19.47 -5.37
C PHE A 265 -20.26 18.44 -5.50
N PRO A 266 -20.81 18.23 -6.71
CA PRO A 266 -21.98 17.38 -6.91
C PRO A 266 -21.74 15.90 -6.58
N GLY A 267 -20.49 15.47 -6.43
CA GLY A 267 -20.11 14.10 -6.05
C GLY A 267 -20.01 13.85 -4.55
N LEU A 268 -20.23 14.85 -3.69
CA LEU A 268 -20.19 14.69 -2.24
C LEU A 268 -21.60 14.56 -1.66
N SER A 269 -21.78 13.60 -0.75
CA SER A 269 -22.95 13.60 0.14
C SER A 269 -22.91 14.81 1.08
N GLU A 270 -24.08 15.20 1.61
CA GLU A 270 -24.20 16.28 2.60
C GLU A 270 -23.27 16.07 3.80
N ARG A 271 -23.17 14.83 4.27
CA ARG A 271 -22.30 14.44 5.40
C ARG A 271 -20.81 14.60 5.09
N GLU A 272 -20.39 14.23 3.88
CA GLU A 272 -18.99 14.35 3.44
C GLU A 272 -18.62 15.82 3.24
N PHE A 273 -19.50 16.60 2.61
CA PHE A 273 -19.32 18.03 2.46
C PHE A 273 -19.17 18.72 3.83
N ASP A 274 -19.99 18.34 4.81
CA ASP A 274 -19.94 18.87 6.17
C ASP A 274 -18.62 18.58 6.90
N MET A 275 -18.06 17.39 6.70
CA MET A 275 -16.75 17.04 7.23
C MET A 275 -15.65 17.95 6.64
N HIS A 276 -15.68 18.17 5.32
CA HIS A 276 -14.71 19.05 4.66
C HIS A 276 -14.91 20.52 5.02
N TRP A 277 -16.15 20.96 5.21
CA TRP A 277 -16.48 22.31 5.68
C TRP A 277 -15.92 22.58 7.09
N LYS A 278 -16.08 21.64 8.02
CA LYS A 278 -15.50 21.74 9.37
C LYS A 278 -13.99 21.88 9.33
N ARG A 279 -13.31 21.04 8.54
CA ARG A 279 -11.85 21.12 8.32
C ARG A 279 -11.42 22.43 7.67
N ALA A 280 -12.19 22.96 6.72
CA ALA A 280 -11.93 24.28 6.13
C ALA A 280 -12.07 25.40 7.18
N ALA A 281 -13.07 25.31 8.04
CA ALA A 281 -13.35 26.28 9.10
C ALA A 281 -12.36 26.21 10.28
N GLU A 282 -11.58 25.14 10.41
CA GLU A 282 -10.41 25.07 11.30
C GLU A 282 -9.26 25.91 10.74
N ALA A 283 -9.06 25.90 9.42
CA ALA A 283 -8.02 26.69 8.74
C ALA A 283 -8.42 28.16 8.52
N LEU A 284 -9.72 28.45 8.36
CA LEU A 284 -10.29 29.80 8.23
C LEU A 284 -11.47 29.97 9.21
N PRO A 285 -11.22 30.44 10.45
CA PRO A 285 -12.26 30.58 11.47
C PRO A 285 -13.45 31.47 11.06
N ASP A 286 -13.26 32.40 10.13
CA ASP A 286 -14.32 33.27 9.62
C ASP A 286 -15.40 32.52 8.81
N LEU A 287 -15.12 31.29 8.35
CA LEU A 287 -16.13 30.40 7.76
C LEU A 287 -17.24 30.03 8.77
N LYS A 288 -16.95 30.05 10.08
CA LYS A 288 -17.96 29.78 11.13
C LYS A 288 -18.95 30.94 11.30
N LYS A 289 -18.57 32.17 10.93
CA LYS A 289 -19.40 33.38 11.10
C LYS A 289 -20.42 33.56 9.98
N ALA A 290 -20.19 32.97 8.80
CA ALA A 290 -21.00 33.16 7.60
C ALA A 290 -22.38 32.46 7.61
N GLY A 291 -22.76 31.81 8.73
CA GLY A 291 -24.00 31.02 8.84
C GLY A 291 -25.19 31.71 9.49
N ARG A 292 -25.08 32.96 9.97
CA ARG A 292 -26.23 33.67 10.56
C ARG A 292 -26.81 34.69 9.57
N PRO A 293 -28.03 34.49 9.04
CA PRO A 293 -28.68 35.52 8.25
C PRO A 293 -28.88 36.76 9.13
N ARG A 294 -28.39 37.92 8.69
CA ARG A 294 -28.80 39.20 9.27
C ARG A 294 -30.30 39.34 8.97
N LYS A 295 -31.15 39.23 9.99
CA LYS A 295 -32.52 39.73 9.91
C LYS A 295 -32.44 41.21 9.52
N SER A 296 -32.93 41.55 8.34
CA SER A 296 -33.23 42.94 7.97
C SER A 296 -34.20 43.51 9.01
N LEU A 297 -33.78 44.55 9.73
CA LEU A 297 -34.72 45.39 10.48
C LEU A 297 -35.63 46.08 9.45
N GLN A 298 -36.94 45.83 9.58
CA GLN A 298 -37.96 46.81 9.18
C GLN A 298 -38.12 47.81 10.31
#